data_AF-A0A1L9QSR4-F1
#
_entry.id   AF-A0A1L9QSR4-F1
#
_cell.length_a   1.000
_cell.length_b   1.000
_cell.length_c   1.000
_cell.angle_alpha   90.00
_cell.angle_beta   90.00
_cell.angle_gamma   90.00
#
_symmetry.space_group_name_H-M   'P 1'
#
loop_
_entity.id
_entity.type
_entity.pdbx_description
1 polymer ?
#
loop_
_entity_poly.entity_id
_entity_poly.type
_entity_poly.pdbx_seq_one_letter_code
_entity_poly.pdbx_strand_id
1 'polypeptide(L)' 'MRTVDEIFNEAMSLPNSDRVLLVEKRIQELWIEEAQKHIDEIRSGTVKPIPGEEVLAQV' A
#
# COMPACT_ATOMS: atom_id res chain seq x y z
N MET A 1 -21.91 -15.03 -9.45
CA MET A 1 -20.97 -13.89 -9.53
C MET A 1 -21.59 -12.77 -8.73
N ARG A 2 -20.89 -12.25 -7.71
CA ARG A 2 -21.40 -11.11 -6.92
C ARG A 2 -21.19 -9.81 -7.70
N THR A 3 -22.10 -8.85 -7.54
CA THR A 3 -21.94 -7.50 -8.09
C THR A 3 -21.03 -6.66 -7.19
N VAL A 4 -20.52 -5.55 -7.73
CA VAL A 4 -19.71 -4.59 -6.94
C VAL A 4 -20.53 -4.04 -5.76
N ASP A 5 -21.80 -3.73 -5.99
CA ASP A 5 -22.69 -3.18 -4.95
C ASP A 5 -22.97 -4.20 -3.84
N GLU A 6 -23.11 -5.49 -4.17
CA GLU A 6 -23.27 -6.56 -3.17
C GLU A 6 -22.03 -6.68 -2.27
N ILE A 7 -20.84 -6.61 -2.84
CA ILE A 7 -19.57 -6.66 -2.10
C ILE A 7 -19.40 -5.41 -1.23
N PHE A 8 -19.74 -4.24 -1.76
CA PHE A 8 -19.65 -2.98 -1.02
C PHE A 8 -20.58 -2.99 0.19
N ASN A 9 -21.83 -3.42 0.02
CA ASN A 9 -22.79 -3.49 1.11
C ASN A 9 -22.37 -4.49 2.20
N GLU A 10 -21.81 -5.62 1.81
CA GLU A 10 -21.24 -6.60 2.75
C GLU A 10 -20.06 -6.00 3.53
N ALA A 11 -19.14 -5.32 2.86
CA ALA A 11 -18.02 -4.64 3.51
C ALA A 11 -18.50 -3.55 4.49
N MET A 12 -19.53 -2.79 4.13
CA MET A 12 -20.11 -1.75 5.00
C MET A 12 -20.86 -2.34 6.20
N SER A 13 -21.37 -3.56 6.09
CA SER A 13 -22.03 -4.27 7.21
C SER A 13 -21.06 -4.77 8.28
N LEU A 14 -19.76 -4.83 7.98
CA LEU A 14 -18.74 -5.25 8.93
C LEU A 14 -18.57 -4.26 10.09
N PRO A 15 -18.16 -4.72 11.29
CA PRO A 15 -17.68 -3.85 12.36
C PRO A 15 -16.56 -2.93 11.89
N ASN A 16 -16.44 -1.76 12.53
CA ASN A 16 -15.43 -0.78 12.13
C ASN A 16 -13.99 -1.33 12.19
N SER A 17 -13.67 -2.13 13.20
CA SER A 17 -12.37 -2.80 13.35
C SER A 17 -12.02 -3.65 12.13
N ASP A 18 -13.00 -4.39 11.62
CA ASP A 18 -12.78 -5.37 10.57
C ASP A 18 -12.63 -4.68 9.21
N ARG A 19 -13.34 -3.57 9.00
CA ARG A 19 -13.12 -2.70 7.84
C ARG A 19 -11.74 -2.06 7.86
N VAL A 20 -11.31 -1.56 9.02
CA VAL A 20 -9.96 -1.00 9.19
C VAL A 20 -8.92 -2.07 8.87
N LEU A 21 -9.05 -3.27 9.44
CA LEU A 21 -8.13 -4.39 9.17
C LEU A 21 -8.07 -4.74 7.67
N LEU A 22 -9.21 -4.75 6.99
CA LEU A 22 -9.27 -5.03 5.55
C LEU A 22 -8.51 -3.97 4.73
N VAL A 23 -8.70 -2.70 5.07
CA VAL A 23 -7.98 -1.58 4.42
C VAL A 23 -6.49 -1.63 4.74
N GLU A 24 -6.11 -1.86 6.00
CA GLU A 24 -4.72 -1.97 6.42
C GLU A 24 -4.00 -3.10 5.67
N LYS A 25 -4.63 -4.28 5.57
CA LYS A 25 -4.09 -5.39 4.78
C LYS A 25 -3.86 -4.99 3.32
N ARG A 26 -4.82 -4.29 2.71
CA ARG A 26 -4.69 -3.86 1.32
C ARG A 26 -3.57 -2.83 1.14
N ILE A 27 -3.44 -1.89 2.07
CA ILE A 27 -2.35 -0.92 2.09
C ILE A 27 -1.01 -1.64 2.20
N GLN A 28 -0.88 -2.61 3.10
CA GLN A 28 0.36 -3.39 3.27
C GLN A 28 0.77 -4.12 1.98
N GLU A 29 -0.19 -4.76 1.27
CA GLU A 29 0.08 -5.39 -0.02
C GLU A 29 0.63 -4.40 -1.06
N LEU A 30 0.02 -3.21 -1.16
CA LEU A 30 0.46 -2.16 -2.09
C LEU A 30 1.85 -1.62 -1.72
N TRP A 31 2.15 -1.46 -0.43
CA TRP A 31 3.48 -1.05 0.03
C TRP A 31 4.55 -2.08 -0.30
N ILE A 32 4.24 -3.37 -0.17
CA ILE A 32 5.16 -4.45 -0.54
C ILE A 32 5.44 -4.41 -2.06
N GLU A 33 4.41 -4.24 -2.87
CA GLU A 33 4.53 -4.15 -4.33
C GLU A 33 5.38 -2.94 -4.74
N GLU A 34 5.07 -1.76 -4.21
CA GLU A 34 5.80 -0.53 -4.54
C GLU A 34 7.25 -0.60 -4.04
N ALA A 35 7.51 -1.15 -2.86
CA ALA A 35 8.86 -1.34 -2.35
C ALA A 35 9.68 -2.27 -3.26
N GLN A 36 9.10 -3.38 -3.71
CA GLN A 36 9.77 -4.30 -4.61
C GLN A 36 10.09 -3.62 -5.96
N LYS A 37 9.10 -2.93 -6.54
CA LYS A 37 9.28 -2.15 -7.77
C LYS A 37 10.41 -1.13 -7.62
N HIS A 38 10.44 -0.38 -6.53
CA HIS A 38 11.45 0.65 -6.30
C HIS A 38 12.85 0.06 -6.11
N ILE A 39 12.97 -1.11 -5.46
CA ILE A 39 14.24 -1.86 -5.39
C ILE A 39 14.74 -2.24 -6.78
N ASP A 40 13.85 -2.69 -7.66
CA ASP A 40 14.21 -3.09 -9.01
C ASP A 40 14.62 -1.89 -9.87
N GLU A 41 13.96 -0.75 -9.73
CA GLU A 41 14.32 0.52 -10.39
C GLU A 41 15.69 1.06 -9.93
N ILE A 42 16.03 0.90 -8.65
CA ILE A 42 17.36 1.25 -8.14
C ILE A 42 18.42 0.31 -8.72
N ARG A 43 18.13 -1.00 -8.77
CA ARG A 43 19.07 -2.01 -9.31
C ARG A 43 19.28 -1.86 -10.82
N SER A 44 18.28 -1.46 -11.57
CA SER A 44 18.40 -1.18 -13.00
C SER A 44 19.09 0.16 -13.29
N GLY A 45 19.26 1.01 -12.27
CA GLY A 45 19.78 2.37 -12.42
C GLY A 45 18.77 3.36 -13.00
N THR A 46 17.48 2.98 -13.07
CA THR A 46 16.39 3.87 -13.52
C THR A 46 16.18 5.01 -12.53
N VAL A 47 16.37 4.73 -11.23
CA VAL A 47 16.21 5.72 -10.15
C VAL A 47 17.51 5.80 -9.35
N LYS A 48 17.90 7.03 -8.97
CA LYS A 48 19.03 7.27 -8.06
C LYS A 48 18.51 7.47 -6.64
N PRO A 49 18.92 6.64 -5.66
CA PRO A 49 18.50 6.81 -4.28
C PRO A 49 19.12 8.06 -3.64
N ILE A 50 18.43 8.60 -2.64
CA ILE A 50 18.85 9.74 -1.82
C ILE A 50 19.24 9.21 -0.43
N PRO A 51 20.31 9.70 0.21
CA PRO A 51 20.66 9.30 1.58
C PRO A 51 19.53 9.59 2.58
N GLY A 52 19.27 8.64 3.48
CA GLY A 52 18.17 8.77 4.46
C GLY A 52 18.33 9.95 5.42
N GLU A 53 19.57 10.28 5.80
CA GLU A 53 19.89 11.43 6.64
C GLU A 53 19.47 12.76 5.99
N GLU A 54 19.63 12.89 4.67
CA GLU A 54 19.22 14.09 3.92
C GLU A 54 17.70 14.24 3.84
N VAL A 55 16.97 13.11 3.79
CA VAL A 55 15.50 13.10 3.73
C VAL A 55 14.91 13.43 5.11
N LEU A 56 15.44 12.83 6.18
CA LEU A 56 14.94 13.04 7.54
C LEU A 56 15.18 14.46 8.06
N ALA A 57 16.22 15.14 7.57
CA ALA A 57 16.50 16.53 7.93
C ALA A 57 15.47 17.55 7.38
N GLN A 58 14.57 17.12 6.49
CA GLN A 58 13.56 17.98 5.84
C GLN A 58 12.15 17.84 6.43
N VAL A 59 11.97 17.04 7.48
CA VAL A 59 10.68 16.77 8.14
C VAL A 59 10.53 17.54 9.43
#